data_AF-A0A4Q5V419-F1
#
_entry.id   AF-A0A4Q5V419-F1
#
_cell.length_a   1.000
_cell.length_b   1.000
_cell.length_c   1.000
_cell.angle_alpha   90.00
_cell.angle_beta   90.00
_cell.angle_gamma   90.00
#
_symmetry.space_group_name_H-M   'P 1'
#
loop_
_entity.id
_entity.type
_entity.pdbx_description
1 polymer ?
#
loop_
_entity_poly.entity_id
_entity_poly.type
_entity_poly.pdbx_seq_one_letter_code
_entity_poly.pdbx_strand_id
1 'polypeptide(L)'
;MLASPGGDAFDDKDWLYEIKWDGYRAIAECSGKTVELYSRNGLSFKEKYPDITTGLGKIKHRAVLDGEIVFLDKTGNPSFQKLQQYEDKPEGKLLYYVFDLLFLDKKDLRHLALTDRKQLLKKLLTGIKEPAIQYNDHVLQNGQAFYAEAIKKNLEGVIAKKADGQYATGMRSKEWLKIKNRTSMEAVIAGYTAPQNSRKHFGSLVLGEYVGKELRYLGHTGTGFDDKSLKELWQKMQPLITTKSPFKTKVRVNTAVTWLRPKLLAEIVYAELTEEGILRHSAFKGLRIDKNISDVKKTTNKSTAGNSKDHIVKIDGRTLTLTNLSKLYWPKEKITKGDLLAYYDSMATYILPHLKDRPLSLKRNPNGILDAGFYHKDAGDQAPTWVKKYEMRAESTNKMVNYIVCNNKPTLLYIANLGSIEINPWNSTTRKVENPTYMIIDIDPSDKNTFDDVIETALVVKKILDKAGVESYCKTSGATGLHVYVPTGGKYPYEKIRQFGEIVASLTVEQLPGITSVERSLKKRGNKIYVDFLQNSKGQTLAAAYSVRPKAGATVSTPLLWKEVKKGLHPSNFNIHNIQKRVGKMGDLFAPVLTHKGFNLQKALKSLEA
;
A
#
# COMPACT_ATOMS: atom_id res chain seq x y z
N MET A 1 22.69 10.06 -17.63
CA MET A 1 22.31 9.96 -16.20
C MET A 1 20.85 9.60 -16.05
N LEU A 2 20.48 8.69 -15.14
CA LEU A 2 19.10 8.27 -14.89
C LEU A 2 18.66 8.62 -13.49
N ALA A 3 17.44 9.13 -13.34
CA ALA A 3 16.86 9.40 -12.04
C ALA A 3 16.49 8.11 -11.29
N SER A 4 16.76 8.10 -9.99
CA SER A 4 16.27 7.11 -9.02
C SER A 4 14.86 7.47 -8.55
N PRO A 5 14.06 6.51 -8.05
CA PRO A 5 12.83 6.82 -7.31
C PRO A 5 13.15 7.75 -6.12
N GLY A 6 12.40 8.84 -5.99
CA GLY A 6 12.33 9.67 -4.79
C GLY A 6 11.17 9.24 -3.89
N GLY A 7 11.23 9.62 -2.61
CA GLY A 7 10.12 9.51 -1.67
C GLY A 7 9.17 10.71 -1.79
N ASP A 8 8.68 11.19 -0.65
CA ASP A 8 7.85 12.41 -0.59
C ASP A 8 8.64 13.64 -1.04
N ALA A 9 7.90 14.67 -1.45
CA ALA A 9 8.51 15.96 -1.74
C ALA A 9 9.18 16.54 -0.48
N PHE A 10 10.36 17.12 -0.67
CA PHE A 10 11.19 17.65 0.41
C PHE A 10 11.78 18.99 -0.02
N ASP A 11 12.13 19.81 0.97
CA ASP A 11 12.89 21.04 0.77
C ASP A 11 14.35 20.81 1.18
N ASP A 12 15.29 21.22 0.35
CA ASP A 12 16.73 21.11 0.63
C ASP A 12 17.52 22.12 -0.21
N LYS A 13 18.33 22.95 0.47
CA LYS A 13 19.12 24.04 -0.12
C LYS A 13 20.12 23.58 -1.19
N ASP A 14 20.56 22.32 -1.12
CA ASP A 14 21.55 21.78 -2.05
C ASP A 14 20.88 21.15 -3.28
N TRP A 15 19.56 21.24 -3.40
CA TRP A 15 18.79 20.64 -4.48
C TRP A 15 18.03 21.69 -5.28
N LEU A 16 17.91 21.40 -6.57
CA LEU A 16 16.99 22.06 -7.47
C LEU A 16 15.88 21.13 -7.89
N TYR A 17 14.72 21.68 -8.19
CA TYR A 17 13.52 20.94 -8.53
C TYR A 17 12.98 21.41 -9.87
N GLU A 18 12.74 20.46 -10.76
CA GLU A 18 12.26 20.69 -12.12
C GLU A 18 10.93 19.95 -12.35
N ILE A 19 10.12 20.42 -13.30
CA ILE A 19 8.93 19.67 -13.71
C ILE A 19 9.38 18.31 -14.22
N LYS A 20 8.73 17.25 -13.73
CA LYS A 20 8.81 15.95 -14.37
C LYS A 20 7.82 15.93 -15.52
N TRP A 21 8.36 16.08 -16.73
CA TRP A 21 7.58 15.91 -17.94
C TRP A 21 7.29 14.43 -18.22
N ASP A 22 6.30 14.25 -19.08
CA ASP A 22 5.76 12.98 -19.50
C ASP A 22 5.89 12.84 -21.02
N GLY A 23 7.06 12.37 -21.45
CA GLY A 23 7.45 12.37 -22.84
C GLY A 23 8.52 11.35 -23.21
N TYR A 24 9.12 11.54 -24.38
CA TYR A 24 10.29 10.77 -24.80
C TYR A 24 11.57 11.52 -24.45
N ARG A 25 12.42 10.90 -23.62
CA ARG A 25 13.76 11.44 -23.41
C ARG A 25 14.58 11.32 -24.68
N ALA A 26 15.19 12.42 -25.09
CA ALA A 26 16.00 12.49 -26.30
C ALA A 26 17.31 13.25 -26.04
N ILE A 27 18.36 12.81 -26.70
CA ILE A 27 19.62 13.53 -26.79
C ILE A 27 19.68 14.19 -28.16
N ALA A 28 20.00 15.48 -28.16
CA ALA A 28 20.25 16.21 -29.39
C ALA A 28 21.74 16.54 -29.50
N GLU A 29 22.33 16.21 -30.65
CA GLU A 29 23.63 16.73 -31.06
C GLU A 29 23.38 17.78 -32.14
N CYS A 30 23.81 19.00 -31.88
CA CYS A 30 23.62 20.12 -32.79
C CYS A 30 24.96 20.79 -33.09
N SER A 31 25.14 21.21 -34.35
CA SER A 31 26.29 21.96 -34.82
C SER A 31 25.87 22.77 -36.05
N GLY A 32 25.08 23.81 -35.83
CA GLY A 32 24.41 24.55 -36.89
C GLY A 32 23.42 23.64 -37.63
N LYS A 33 23.54 23.53 -38.95
CA LYS A 33 22.62 22.74 -39.79
C LYS A 33 22.73 21.23 -39.58
N THR A 34 23.81 20.75 -38.97
CA THR A 34 23.98 19.33 -38.66
C THR A 34 23.31 19.04 -37.32
N VAL A 35 22.18 18.33 -37.37
CA VAL A 35 21.40 17.93 -36.20
C VAL A 35 21.17 16.44 -36.23
N GLU A 36 21.51 15.79 -35.13
CA GLU A 36 21.05 14.45 -34.78
C GLU A 36 20.16 14.54 -33.55
N LEU A 37 19.03 13.84 -33.59
CA LEU A 37 18.10 13.73 -32.49
C LEU A 37 17.77 12.27 -32.33
N TYR A 38 18.11 11.70 -31.18
CA TYR A 38 17.90 10.29 -30.95
C TYR A 38 17.34 10.04 -29.56
N SER A 39 16.51 9.01 -29.47
CA SER A 39 16.02 8.49 -28.21
C SER A 39 17.18 7.97 -27.36
N ARG A 40 16.89 7.67 -26.09
CA ARG A 40 17.87 7.05 -25.19
C ARG A 40 18.47 5.74 -25.73
N ASN A 41 17.72 4.94 -26.49
CA ASN A 41 18.21 3.69 -27.08
C ASN A 41 18.79 3.86 -28.50
N GLY A 42 19.04 5.10 -28.95
CA GLY A 42 19.67 5.38 -30.24
C GLY A 42 18.73 5.30 -31.44
N LEU A 43 17.40 5.24 -31.23
CA LEU A 43 16.45 5.38 -32.34
C LEU A 43 16.46 6.82 -32.82
N SER A 44 16.63 7.01 -34.12
CA SER A 44 16.54 8.33 -34.70
C SER A 44 15.12 8.89 -34.55
N PHE A 45 15.05 10.08 -34.00
CA PHE A 45 13.87 10.92 -33.89
C PHE A 45 13.92 12.09 -34.88
N LYS A 46 14.95 12.13 -35.72
CA LYS A 46 15.24 13.24 -36.63
C LYS A 46 14.10 13.53 -37.59
N GLU A 47 13.66 12.50 -38.32
CA GLU A 47 12.56 12.59 -39.28
C GLU A 47 11.19 12.58 -38.62
N LYS A 48 11.09 12.01 -37.42
CA LYS A 48 9.83 11.86 -36.70
C LYS A 48 9.33 13.19 -36.13
N TYR A 49 10.25 14.08 -35.75
CA TYR A 49 9.94 15.35 -35.09
C TYR A 49 10.62 16.54 -35.79
N PRO A 50 10.19 16.87 -37.02
CA PRO A 50 10.86 17.86 -37.88
C PRO A 50 10.87 19.28 -37.30
N ASP A 51 9.85 19.66 -36.50
CA ASP A 51 9.81 20.98 -35.87
C ASP A 51 10.94 21.16 -34.84
N ILE A 52 11.22 20.09 -34.10
CA ILE A 52 12.30 20.06 -33.09
C ILE A 52 13.65 20.08 -33.79
N THR A 53 13.87 19.25 -34.81
CA THR A 53 15.16 19.22 -35.52
C THR A 53 15.45 20.52 -36.25
N THR A 54 14.46 21.11 -36.91
CA THR A 54 14.56 22.45 -37.51
C THR A 54 14.96 23.48 -36.47
N GLY A 55 14.33 23.42 -35.29
CA GLY A 55 14.63 24.32 -34.19
C GLY A 55 16.04 24.18 -33.64
N LEU A 56 16.49 22.94 -33.42
CA LEU A 56 17.85 22.63 -33.00
C LEU A 56 18.90 23.11 -34.01
N GLY A 57 18.56 23.14 -35.30
CA GLY A 57 19.44 23.61 -36.37
C GLY A 57 19.82 25.10 -36.28
N LYS A 58 19.11 25.87 -35.45
CA LYS A 58 19.42 27.28 -35.16
C LYS A 58 20.56 27.42 -34.14
N ILE A 59 20.93 26.36 -33.42
CA ILE A 59 22.04 26.36 -32.48
C ILE A 59 23.35 26.25 -33.28
N LYS A 60 24.06 27.38 -33.43
CA LYS A 60 25.31 27.45 -34.21
C LYS A 60 26.49 26.74 -33.52
N HIS A 61 26.47 26.67 -32.19
CA HIS A 61 27.50 26.01 -31.41
C HIS A 61 27.42 24.49 -31.57
N ARG A 62 28.56 23.81 -31.41
CA ARG A 62 28.55 22.35 -31.29
C ARG A 62 28.10 21.98 -29.88
N ALA A 63 26.85 21.54 -29.70
CA ALA A 63 26.31 21.24 -28.38
C ALA A 63 25.64 19.87 -28.31
N VAL A 64 25.76 19.23 -27.14
CA VAL A 64 25.04 18.00 -26.82
C VAL A 64 24.06 18.30 -25.70
N LEU A 65 22.78 18.15 -25.99
CA LEU A 65 21.67 18.54 -25.12
C LEU A 65 20.93 17.30 -24.63
N ASP A 66 20.52 17.31 -23.36
CA ASP A 66 19.67 16.29 -22.76
C ASP A 66 18.33 16.90 -22.38
N GLY A 67 17.26 16.29 -22.88
CA GLY A 67 15.92 16.85 -22.77
C GLY A 67 14.82 15.82 -22.97
N GLU A 68 13.60 16.31 -22.93
CA GLU A 68 12.39 15.52 -23.06
C GLU A 68 11.46 16.11 -24.11
N ILE A 69 11.05 15.29 -25.07
CA ILE A 69 10.08 15.63 -26.10
C ILE A 69 8.68 15.41 -25.53
N VAL A 70 7.89 16.47 -25.49
CA VAL A 70 6.58 16.52 -24.84
C VAL A 70 5.56 17.07 -25.82
N PHE A 71 4.37 16.48 -25.82
CA PHE A 71 3.23 17.05 -26.52
C PHE A 71 2.30 17.72 -25.51
N LEU A 72 1.99 19.01 -25.72
CA LEU A 72 0.99 19.75 -24.95
C LEU A 72 -0.26 19.95 -25.81
N ASP A 73 -1.43 19.72 -25.24
CA ASP A 73 -2.69 20.02 -25.92
C ASP A 73 -3.00 21.54 -25.96
N LYS A 74 -4.15 21.93 -26.54
CA LYS A 74 -4.61 23.33 -26.63
C LYS A 74 -4.71 24.03 -25.27
N THR A 75 -4.90 23.28 -24.18
CA THR A 75 -5.00 23.80 -22.82
C THR A 75 -3.65 23.85 -22.10
N GLY A 76 -2.57 23.38 -22.75
CA GLY A 76 -1.23 23.34 -22.18
C GLY A 76 -0.95 22.10 -21.34
N ASN A 77 -1.84 21.10 -21.33
CA ASN A 77 -1.66 19.88 -20.55
C ASN A 77 -0.84 18.84 -21.33
N PRO A 78 0.11 18.15 -20.68
CA PRO A 78 0.91 17.11 -21.34
C PRO A 78 0.07 15.87 -21.68
N SER A 79 0.28 15.33 -22.88
CA SER A 79 -0.38 14.11 -23.34
C SER A 79 0.60 13.16 -24.03
N PHE A 80 1.04 12.14 -23.29
CA PHE A 80 1.89 11.09 -23.82
C PHE A 80 1.23 10.32 -24.97
N GLN A 81 -0.08 10.09 -24.89
CA GLN A 81 -0.83 9.36 -25.91
C GLN A 81 -0.82 10.10 -27.25
N LYS A 82 -1.07 11.42 -27.25
CA LYS A 82 -0.97 12.27 -28.44
C LYS A 82 0.45 12.35 -28.98
N LEU A 83 1.47 12.34 -28.12
CA LEU A 83 2.87 12.28 -28.56
C LEU A 83 3.18 10.99 -29.36
N GLN A 84 2.57 9.86 -28.99
CA GLN A 84 2.75 8.61 -29.74
C GLN A 84 2.12 8.66 -31.13
N GLN A 85 1.00 9.38 -31.21
CA GLN A 85 0.16 9.59 -32.40
C GLN A 85 0.52 10.89 -33.13
N TYR A 86 1.71 11.46 -32.90
CA TYR A 86 2.06 12.78 -33.45
C TYR A 86 1.98 12.85 -34.98
N GLU A 87 2.24 11.73 -35.67
CA GLU A 87 2.17 11.64 -37.14
C GLU A 87 0.76 11.90 -37.68
N ASP A 88 -0.28 11.74 -36.85
CA ASP A 88 -1.66 12.06 -37.19
C ASP A 88 -1.97 13.57 -37.13
N LYS A 89 -0.96 14.38 -36.80
CA LYS A 89 -1.05 15.83 -36.61
C LYS A 89 -2.14 16.22 -35.60
N PRO A 90 -2.12 15.66 -34.38
CA PRO A 90 -3.08 16.05 -33.35
C PRO A 90 -2.92 17.54 -33.01
N GLU A 91 -4.03 18.21 -32.69
CA GLU A 91 -3.99 19.62 -32.33
C GLU A 91 -3.28 19.84 -30.99
N GLY A 92 -2.27 20.72 -31.00
CA GLY A 92 -1.45 21.03 -29.83
C GLY A 92 -0.06 21.55 -30.23
N LYS A 93 0.91 21.41 -29.32
CA LYS A 93 2.30 21.84 -29.50
C LYS A 93 3.24 20.70 -29.17
N LEU A 94 4.19 20.43 -30.06
CA LEU A 94 5.32 19.55 -29.80
C LEU A 94 6.51 20.38 -29.32
N LEU A 95 7.06 20.04 -28.16
CA LEU A 95 8.13 20.80 -27.51
C LEU A 95 9.27 19.87 -27.10
N TYR A 96 10.50 20.37 -27.15
CA TYR A 96 11.68 19.75 -26.56
C TYR A 96 12.14 20.56 -25.35
N TYR A 97 11.84 20.05 -24.15
CA TYR A 97 12.27 20.64 -22.89
C TYR A 97 13.68 20.17 -22.55
N VAL A 98 14.66 21.05 -22.76
CA VAL A 98 16.08 20.79 -22.51
C VAL A 98 16.40 21.10 -21.05
N PHE A 99 16.92 20.12 -20.31
CA PHE A 99 17.21 20.27 -18.89
C PHE A 99 18.70 20.20 -18.54
N ASP A 100 19.58 19.72 -19.43
CA ASP A 100 21.03 19.67 -19.21
C ASP A 100 21.82 19.89 -20.51
N LEU A 101 23.04 20.42 -20.37
CA LEU A 101 23.99 20.68 -21.44
C LEU A 101 25.28 19.90 -21.16
N LEU A 102 25.56 18.89 -21.98
CA LEU A 102 26.62 17.92 -21.71
C LEU A 102 27.95 18.30 -22.35
N PHE A 103 27.90 19.01 -23.47
CA PHE A 103 29.07 19.41 -24.24
C PHE A 103 28.79 20.72 -24.94
N LEU A 104 29.79 21.60 -25.02
CA LEU A 104 29.73 22.86 -25.73
C LEU A 104 31.08 23.17 -26.42
N ASP A 105 31.04 23.24 -27.74
CA ASP A 105 32.12 23.47 -28.69
C ASP A 105 33.31 22.51 -28.57
N LYS A 106 34.22 22.78 -27.64
CA LYS A 106 35.41 21.96 -27.38
C LYS A 106 35.47 21.45 -25.95
N LYS A 107 34.47 21.77 -25.14
CA LYS A 107 34.45 21.48 -23.70
C LYS A 107 33.39 20.45 -23.38
N ASP A 108 33.83 19.34 -22.79
CA ASP A 108 32.95 18.42 -22.08
C ASP A 108 32.55 19.07 -20.76
N LEU A 109 31.25 19.22 -20.52
CA LEU A 109 30.73 19.92 -19.35
C LEU A 109 30.26 18.96 -18.27
N ARG A 110 30.24 17.64 -18.51
CA ARG A 110 29.67 16.64 -17.60
C ARG A 110 30.26 16.64 -16.20
N HIS A 111 31.49 17.11 -16.04
CA HIS A 111 32.22 17.18 -14.77
C HIS A 111 31.90 18.44 -13.94
N LEU A 112 31.26 19.46 -14.53
CA LEU A 112 30.88 20.69 -13.82
C LEU A 112 29.65 20.45 -12.93
N ALA A 113 29.36 21.39 -12.02
CA ALA A 113 28.11 21.39 -11.26
C ALA A 113 26.90 21.53 -12.20
N LEU A 114 25.75 20.95 -11.81
CA LEU A 114 24.52 21.05 -12.60
C LEU A 114 24.06 22.50 -12.76
N THR A 115 24.20 23.33 -11.72
CA THR A 115 23.87 24.76 -11.77
C THR A 115 24.66 25.49 -12.85
N ASP A 116 25.97 25.22 -12.97
CA ASP A 116 26.83 25.83 -13.99
C ASP A 116 26.40 25.40 -15.40
N ARG A 117 26.14 24.09 -15.59
CA ARG A 117 25.64 23.57 -16.87
C ARG A 117 24.31 24.19 -17.26
N LYS A 118 23.38 24.36 -16.30
CA LYS A 118 22.08 25.00 -16.55
C LYS A 118 22.21 26.50 -16.85
N GLN A 119 23.16 27.20 -16.22
CA GLN A 119 23.42 28.61 -16.54
C GLN A 119 23.94 28.77 -17.97
N LEU A 120 24.89 27.92 -18.39
CA LEU A 120 25.39 27.88 -19.77
C LEU A 120 24.28 27.50 -20.76
N LEU A 121 23.46 26.49 -20.43
CA LEU A 121 22.32 26.08 -21.23
C LEU A 121 21.33 27.24 -21.44
N LYS A 122 20.98 27.96 -20.36
CA LYS A 122 20.05 29.10 -20.44
C LYS A 122 20.60 30.19 -21.37
N LYS A 123 21.90 30.50 -21.29
CA LYS A 123 22.56 31.46 -22.20
C LYS A 123 22.53 30.96 -23.65
N LEU A 124 22.86 29.70 -23.88
CA LEU A 124 22.83 29.08 -25.21
C LEU A 124 21.42 29.18 -25.84
N LEU A 125 20.39 28.82 -25.07
CA LEU A 125 19.02 28.79 -25.56
C LEU A 125 18.39 30.19 -25.70
N THR A 126 18.79 31.17 -24.89
CA THR A 126 18.32 32.57 -25.05
C THR A 126 18.75 33.16 -26.39
N GLY A 127 19.85 32.69 -26.96
CA GLY A 127 20.32 33.08 -28.29
C GLY A 127 19.48 32.54 -29.45
N ILE A 128 18.61 31.56 -29.23
CA ILE A 128 17.73 30.99 -30.24
C ILE A 128 16.27 31.35 -29.94
N LYS A 129 15.62 32.08 -30.85
CA LYS A 129 14.18 32.34 -30.77
C LYS A 129 13.43 31.21 -31.47
N GLU A 130 13.23 30.10 -30.78
CA GLU A 130 12.55 28.92 -31.31
C GLU A 130 11.51 28.37 -30.32
N PRO A 131 10.20 28.51 -30.60
CA PRO A 131 9.15 27.97 -29.73
C PRO A 131 9.23 26.46 -29.49
N ALA A 132 9.73 25.67 -30.45
CA ALA A 132 9.82 24.22 -30.28
C ALA A 132 10.89 23.79 -29.25
N ILE A 133 11.88 24.64 -28.94
CA ILE A 133 12.99 24.32 -28.03
C ILE A 133 12.86 25.15 -26.76
N GLN A 134 12.60 24.48 -25.64
CA GLN A 134 12.31 25.13 -24.37
C GLN A 134 13.37 24.80 -23.33
N TYR A 135 13.82 25.80 -22.57
CA TYR A 135 14.62 25.55 -21.38
C TYR A 135 13.71 25.01 -20.27
N ASN A 136 14.10 23.88 -19.67
CA ASN A 136 13.40 23.35 -18.49
C ASN A 136 13.87 24.08 -17.24
N ASP A 137 13.04 24.99 -16.75
CA ASP A 137 13.35 25.80 -15.57
C ASP A 137 13.28 25.00 -14.27
N HIS A 138 13.82 25.58 -13.21
CA HIS A 138 13.92 24.96 -11.89
C HIS A 138 13.66 25.96 -10.77
N VAL A 139 13.31 25.43 -9.61
CA VAL A 139 13.33 26.17 -8.34
C VAL A 139 14.43 25.61 -7.44
N LEU A 140 15.09 26.48 -6.69
CA LEU A 140 16.04 26.08 -5.66
C LEU A 140 15.30 25.90 -4.34
N GLN A 141 15.74 24.92 -3.53
CA GLN A 141 15.32 24.67 -2.16
C GLN A 141 13.85 24.24 -1.96
N ASN A 142 12.89 24.88 -2.60
CA ASN A 142 11.46 24.81 -2.28
C ASN A 142 10.74 23.69 -3.05
N GLY A 143 11.19 22.45 -2.88
CA GLY A 143 10.65 21.28 -3.57
C GLY A 143 9.21 20.93 -3.18
N GLN A 144 8.82 21.13 -1.92
CA GLN A 144 7.47 20.81 -1.43
C GLN A 144 6.41 21.71 -2.06
N ALA A 145 6.63 23.03 -2.02
CA ALA A 145 5.73 24.00 -2.63
C ALA A 145 5.62 23.79 -4.15
N PHE A 146 6.76 23.54 -4.81
CA PHE A 146 6.79 23.31 -6.25
C PHE A 146 6.08 22.02 -6.67
N TYR A 147 6.25 20.94 -5.90
CA TYR A 147 5.50 19.70 -6.11
C TYR A 147 3.99 19.90 -5.94
N ALA A 148 3.56 20.63 -4.89
CA ALA A 148 2.15 20.91 -4.66
C ALA A 148 1.51 21.65 -5.86
N GLU A 149 2.20 22.64 -6.42
CA GLU A 149 1.74 23.36 -7.62
C GLU A 149 1.73 22.46 -8.87
N ALA A 150 2.73 21.60 -9.04
CA ALA A 150 2.74 20.62 -10.13
C ALA A 150 1.54 19.66 -10.04
N ILE A 151 1.15 19.24 -8.84
CA ILE A 151 -0.01 18.38 -8.61
C ILE A 151 -1.33 19.10 -8.90
N LYS A 152 -1.47 20.36 -8.47
CA LYS A 152 -2.65 21.19 -8.80
C LYS A 152 -2.86 21.33 -10.31
N LYS A 153 -1.77 21.40 -11.06
CA LYS A 153 -1.77 21.43 -12.54
C LYS A 153 -1.85 20.05 -13.19
N ASN A 154 -2.07 19.00 -12.40
CA ASN A 154 -2.20 17.61 -12.86
C ASN A 154 -0.98 17.10 -13.66
N LEU A 155 0.22 17.62 -13.37
CA LEU A 155 1.47 17.17 -13.98
C LEU A 155 1.93 15.84 -13.37
N GLU A 156 2.90 15.18 -14.02
CA GLU A 156 3.38 13.87 -13.57
C GLU A 156 4.12 13.94 -12.22
N GLY A 157 4.72 15.08 -11.89
CA GLY A 157 5.43 15.32 -10.64
C GLY A 157 6.63 16.24 -10.84
N VAL A 158 7.67 16.05 -10.02
CA VAL A 158 8.92 16.82 -10.07
C VAL A 158 10.14 15.91 -10.09
N ILE A 159 11.23 16.41 -10.66
CA ILE A 159 12.56 15.81 -10.53
C ILE A 159 13.39 16.70 -9.59
N ALA A 160 13.82 16.15 -8.45
CA ALA A 160 14.83 16.78 -7.62
C ALA A 160 16.22 16.40 -8.12
N LYS A 161 17.11 17.37 -8.32
CA LYS A 161 18.49 17.16 -8.74
C LYS A 161 19.45 17.85 -7.78
N LYS A 162 20.54 17.19 -7.40
CA LYS A 162 21.59 17.80 -6.58
C LYS A 162 22.25 18.93 -7.39
N ALA A 163 22.30 20.13 -6.83
CA ALA A 163 22.69 21.34 -7.53
C ALA A 163 24.16 21.32 -7.98
N ASP A 164 25.05 20.75 -7.17
CA ASP A 164 26.47 20.54 -7.43
C ASP A 164 26.78 19.21 -8.16
N GLY A 165 25.75 18.44 -8.52
CA GLY A 165 25.88 17.09 -9.07
C GLY A 165 26.49 17.05 -10.49
N GLN A 166 27.39 16.09 -10.69
CA GLN A 166 28.00 15.81 -11.98
C GLN A 166 27.11 14.92 -12.87
N TYR A 167 27.29 14.99 -14.18
CA TYR A 167 26.53 14.16 -15.12
C TYR A 167 27.16 12.76 -15.28
N ALA A 168 26.53 11.75 -14.67
CA ALA A 168 26.95 10.36 -14.84
C ALA A 168 26.35 9.72 -16.10
N THR A 169 27.14 9.49 -17.15
CA THR A 169 26.68 8.83 -18.39
C THR A 169 26.25 7.38 -18.13
N GLY A 170 25.07 6.99 -18.63
CA GLY A 170 24.58 5.61 -18.57
C GLY A 170 24.20 5.07 -17.18
N MET A 171 24.52 5.77 -16.09
CA MET A 171 24.26 5.30 -14.72
C MET A 171 23.00 5.90 -14.11
N ARG A 172 22.34 5.14 -13.25
CA ARG A 172 21.28 5.63 -12.37
C ARG A 172 21.92 6.26 -11.14
N SER A 173 21.58 7.52 -10.87
CA SER A 173 22.16 8.31 -9.79
C SER A 173 21.11 8.58 -8.71
N LYS A 174 21.56 8.64 -7.45
CA LYS A 174 20.74 9.14 -6.33
C LYS A 174 20.70 10.66 -6.28
N GLU A 175 21.54 11.33 -7.06
CA GLU A 175 21.54 12.80 -7.18
C GLU A 175 20.39 13.31 -8.04
N TRP A 176 19.68 12.43 -8.76
CA TRP A 176 18.45 12.76 -9.50
C TRP A 176 17.33 11.87 -8.95
N LEU A 177 16.31 12.47 -8.35
CA LEU A 177 15.18 11.77 -7.71
C LEU A 177 13.87 12.15 -8.39
N LYS A 178 13.06 11.16 -8.77
CA LYS A 178 11.71 11.38 -9.31
C LYS A 178 10.67 11.33 -8.18
N ILE A 179 9.96 12.42 -7.96
CA ILE A 179 8.87 12.54 -6.98
C ILE A 179 7.58 12.65 -7.79
N LYS A 180 6.80 11.56 -7.84
CA LYS A 180 5.66 11.43 -8.76
C LYS A 180 4.33 11.79 -8.08
N ASN A 181 3.41 12.33 -8.85
CA ASN A 181 2.00 12.55 -8.51
C ASN A 181 1.19 11.25 -8.51
N ARG A 182 1.48 10.38 -9.49
CA ARG A 182 0.76 9.12 -9.72
C ARG A 182 1.74 7.97 -9.81
N THR A 183 1.30 6.82 -9.34
CA THR A 183 2.09 5.59 -9.44
C THR A 183 2.04 5.09 -10.88
N SER A 184 3.21 5.06 -11.52
CA SER A 184 3.37 4.51 -12.87
C SER A 184 4.68 3.76 -13.00
N MET A 185 4.68 2.72 -13.84
CA MET A 185 5.86 1.92 -14.12
C MET A 185 5.93 1.45 -15.56
N GLU A 186 7.13 1.03 -15.94
CA GLU A 186 7.41 0.41 -17.22
C GLU A 186 7.15 -1.10 -17.08
N ALA A 187 6.26 -1.64 -17.90
CA ALA A 187 5.90 -3.05 -17.92
C ALA A 187 6.14 -3.65 -19.31
N VAL A 188 6.63 -4.88 -19.34
CA VAL A 188 6.81 -5.68 -20.55
C VAL A 188 5.48 -6.31 -20.94
N ILE A 189 5.08 -6.17 -22.20
CA ILE A 189 3.89 -6.85 -22.73
C ILE A 189 4.29 -8.29 -23.08
N ALA A 190 3.64 -9.24 -22.41
CA ALA A 190 3.96 -10.67 -22.47
C ALA A 190 2.85 -11.52 -23.12
N GLY A 191 1.68 -10.92 -23.35
CA GLY A 191 0.52 -11.59 -23.92
C GLY A 191 -0.67 -10.66 -24.02
N TYR A 192 -1.78 -11.16 -24.57
CA TYR A 192 -3.08 -10.51 -24.51
C TYR A 192 -4.21 -11.54 -24.38
N THR A 193 -5.31 -11.17 -23.76
CA THR A 193 -6.52 -12.00 -23.67
C THR A 193 -7.40 -11.82 -24.91
N ALA A 194 -8.21 -12.82 -25.23
CA ALA A 194 -9.27 -12.69 -26.24
C ALA A 194 -10.18 -11.48 -25.93
N PRO A 195 -10.71 -10.79 -26.97
CA PRO A 195 -11.70 -9.73 -26.78
C PRO A 195 -12.99 -10.27 -26.14
N GLN A 196 -13.72 -9.40 -25.43
CA GLN A 196 -15.03 -9.68 -24.85
C GLN A 196 -16.00 -8.55 -25.23
N ASN A 197 -17.29 -8.87 -25.33
CA ASN A 197 -18.36 -7.94 -25.72
C ASN A 197 -18.10 -7.28 -27.09
N SER A 198 -18.35 -5.97 -27.22
CA SER A 198 -18.19 -5.20 -28.46
C SER A 198 -16.74 -4.85 -28.83
N ARG A 199 -15.77 -5.20 -27.97
CA ARG A 199 -14.36 -4.84 -28.18
C ARG A 199 -13.73 -5.67 -29.30
N LYS A 200 -12.99 -5.02 -30.20
CA LYS A 200 -12.25 -5.66 -31.30
C LYS A 200 -10.78 -5.91 -30.92
N HIS A 201 -10.11 -6.81 -31.63
CA HIS A 201 -8.68 -7.14 -31.51
C HIS A 201 -8.25 -7.91 -30.25
N PHE A 202 -8.30 -7.31 -29.05
CA PHE A 202 -7.92 -7.99 -27.79
C PHE A 202 -8.68 -7.42 -26.58
N GLY A 203 -8.77 -8.21 -25.50
CA GLY A 203 -9.48 -7.81 -24.28
C GLY A 203 -8.61 -6.99 -23.33
N SER A 204 -7.46 -7.56 -22.93
CA SER A 204 -6.51 -6.95 -22.00
C SER A 204 -5.08 -7.38 -22.32
N LEU A 205 -4.11 -6.53 -21.98
CA LEU A 205 -2.69 -6.88 -22.03
C LEU A 205 -2.31 -7.72 -20.81
N VAL A 206 -1.44 -8.69 -21.00
CA VAL A 206 -0.80 -9.48 -19.94
C VAL A 206 0.59 -8.92 -19.73
N LEU A 207 0.87 -8.44 -18.52
CA LEU A 207 2.05 -7.65 -18.22
C LEU A 207 3.06 -8.42 -17.38
N GLY A 208 4.33 -8.05 -17.51
CA GLY A 208 5.40 -8.54 -16.65
C GLY A 208 6.54 -7.55 -16.46
N GLU A 209 7.42 -7.84 -15.52
CA GLU A 209 8.69 -7.12 -15.32
C GLU A 209 9.83 -8.11 -15.19
N TYR A 210 11.04 -7.71 -15.57
CA TYR A 210 12.20 -8.56 -15.37
C TYR A 210 12.78 -8.36 -13.97
N VAL A 211 12.90 -9.46 -13.23
CA VAL A 211 13.68 -9.54 -11.99
C VAL A 211 14.82 -10.52 -12.24
N GLY A 212 16.07 -10.03 -12.28
CA GLY A 212 17.17 -10.87 -12.72
C GLY A 212 17.06 -11.21 -14.21
N LYS A 213 17.06 -12.51 -14.50
CA LYS A 213 16.82 -13.07 -15.84
C LYS A 213 15.37 -13.51 -16.05
N GLU A 214 14.55 -13.50 -15.01
CA GLU A 214 13.19 -14.04 -15.04
C GLU A 214 12.15 -12.95 -15.26
N LEU A 215 11.12 -13.24 -16.05
CA LEU A 215 9.97 -12.37 -16.22
C LEU A 215 8.93 -12.70 -15.14
N ARG A 216 8.70 -11.76 -14.22
CA ARG A 216 7.67 -11.81 -13.17
C ARG A 216 6.36 -11.26 -13.70
N TYR A 217 5.26 -11.93 -13.39
CA TYR A 217 3.91 -11.50 -13.79
C TYR A 217 3.45 -10.27 -13.00
N LEU A 218 2.88 -9.29 -13.70
CA LEU A 218 2.40 -8.02 -13.13
C LEU A 218 0.86 -7.88 -13.15
N GLY A 219 0.11 -8.88 -13.63
CA GLY A 219 -1.34 -8.74 -13.82
C GLY A 219 -1.73 -8.44 -15.26
N HIS A 220 -2.95 -7.93 -15.43
CA HIS A 220 -3.51 -7.58 -16.73
C HIS A 220 -4.09 -6.15 -16.73
N THR A 221 -4.09 -5.53 -17.90
CA THR A 221 -4.58 -4.16 -18.10
C THR A 221 -5.55 -4.13 -19.27
N GLY A 222 -6.82 -3.82 -18.99
CA GLY A 222 -7.91 -3.76 -19.98
C GLY A 222 -8.44 -2.35 -20.27
N THR A 223 -7.79 -1.31 -19.74
CA THR A 223 -8.21 0.10 -19.90
C THR A 223 -7.06 0.96 -20.43
N GLY A 224 -7.36 2.16 -20.90
CA GLY A 224 -6.36 3.08 -21.47
C GLY A 224 -6.14 2.93 -22.98
N PHE A 225 -7.10 2.34 -23.69
CA PHE A 225 -7.06 2.19 -25.15
C PHE A 225 -8.28 2.85 -25.78
N ASP A 226 -8.06 3.47 -26.94
CA ASP A 226 -9.07 3.80 -27.94
C ASP A 226 -9.05 2.76 -29.08
N ASP A 227 -10.01 2.82 -30.00
CA ASP A 227 -10.12 1.85 -31.11
C ASP A 227 -8.88 1.81 -32.00
N LYS A 228 -8.22 2.95 -32.17
CA LYS A 228 -7.01 3.07 -32.99
C LYS A 228 -5.81 2.40 -32.32
N SER A 229 -5.54 2.73 -31.07
CA SER A 229 -4.46 2.14 -30.27
C SER A 229 -4.66 0.64 -30.03
N LEU A 230 -5.90 0.16 -29.92
CA LEU A 230 -6.20 -1.27 -29.93
C LEU A 230 -5.71 -1.94 -31.22
N LYS A 231 -6.07 -1.39 -32.38
CA LYS A 231 -5.68 -1.93 -33.70
C LYS A 231 -4.17 -1.89 -33.91
N GLU A 232 -3.53 -0.76 -33.64
CA GLU A 232 -2.09 -0.58 -33.83
C GLU A 232 -1.27 -1.50 -32.92
N LEU A 233 -1.65 -1.58 -31.64
CA LEU A 233 -0.96 -2.45 -30.70
C LEU A 233 -1.15 -3.92 -31.08
N TRP A 234 -2.35 -4.30 -31.49
CA TRP A 234 -2.63 -5.65 -31.99
C TRP A 234 -1.75 -6.03 -33.17
N GLN A 235 -1.61 -5.15 -34.17
CA GLN A 235 -0.73 -5.35 -35.32
C GLN A 235 0.73 -5.53 -34.90
N LYS A 236 1.23 -4.70 -33.97
CA LYS A 236 2.60 -4.83 -33.43
C LYS A 236 2.82 -6.11 -32.63
N MET A 237 1.77 -6.66 -32.02
CA MET A 237 1.82 -7.91 -31.26
C MET A 237 1.79 -9.15 -32.14
N GLN A 238 1.17 -9.11 -33.32
CA GLN A 238 1.06 -10.28 -34.24
C GLN A 238 2.40 -10.98 -34.55
N PRO A 239 3.48 -10.28 -34.96
CA PRO A 239 4.76 -10.95 -35.26
C PRO A 239 5.47 -11.50 -34.01
N LEU A 240 4.96 -11.21 -32.80
CA LEU A 240 5.54 -11.62 -31.54
C LEU A 240 4.87 -12.86 -30.95
N ILE A 241 3.77 -13.36 -31.54
CA ILE A 241 3.03 -14.51 -31.02
C ILE A 241 3.95 -15.72 -30.86
N THR A 242 3.77 -16.43 -29.75
CA THR A 242 4.50 -17.66 -29.43
C THR A 242 3.58 -18.66 -28.73
N THR A 243 3.93 -19.94 -28.82
CA THR A 243 3.16 -21.03 -28.23
C THR A 243 3.44 -21.24 -26.74
N LYS A 244 4.57 -20.73 -26.23
CA LYS A 244 4.99 -20.90 -24.83
C LYS A 244 4.80 -19.61 -24.04
N SER A 245 4.26 -19.72 -22.83
CA SER A 245 4.25 -18.62 -21.86
C SER A 245 5.68 -18.13 -21.60
N PRO A 246 5.95 -16.80 -21.66
CA PRO A 246 7.24 -16.25 -21.30
C PRO A 246 7.48 -16.22 -19.77
N PHE A 247 6.46 -16.53 -18.97
CA PHE A 247 6.55 -16.62 -17.51
C PHE A 247 6.96 -18.04 -17.09
N LYS A 248 7.90 -18.12 -16.13
CA LYS A 248 8.38 -19.39 -15.56
C LYS A 248 7.29 -20.11 -14.76
N THR A 249 6.47 -19.36 -14.04
CA THR A 249 5.33 -19.88 -13.28
C THR A 249 4.05 -19.81 -14.12
N LYS A 250 3.18 -20.80 -13.97
CA LYS A 250 1.88 -20.81 -14.64
C LYS A 250 1.03 -19.63 -14.16
N VAL A 251 0.77 -18.69 -15.06
CA VAL A 251 -0.11 -17.54 -14.81
C VAL A 251 -1.55 -18.02 -14.87
N ARG A 252 -2.33 -17.80 -13.80
CA ARG A 252 -3.77 -18.10 -13.79
C ARG A 252 -4.53 -16.93 -14.40
N VAL A 253 -5.14 -17.18 -15.55
CA VAL A 253 -5.96 -16.23 -16.31
C VAL A 253 -7.29 -16.90 -16.62
N ASN A 254 -8.39 -16.20 -16.36
CA ASN A 254 -9.75 -16.72 -16.52
C ASN A 254 -10.23 -16.71 -17.99
N THR A 255 -9.35 -16.34 -18.92
CA THR A 255 -9.64 -16.19 -20.35
C THR A 255 -8.43 -16.69 -21.12
N ALA A 256 -8.66 -17.30 -22.29
CA ALA A 256 -7.58 -17.74 -23.16
C ALA A 256 -6.62 -16.57 -23.47
N VAL A 257 -5.32 -16.82 -23.30
CA VAL A 257 -4.25 -15.85 -23.55
C VAL A 257 -3.44 -16.26 -24.75
N THR A 258 -3.24 -15.31 -25.66
CA THR A 258 -2.23 -15.39 -26.71
C THR A 258 -0.91 -14.87 -26.15
N TRP A 259 0.09 -15.75 -26.04
CA TRP A 259 1.40 -15.41 -25.50
C TRP A 259 2.27 -14.72 -26.55
N LEU A 260 3.10 -13.77 -26.09
CA LEU A 260 4.01 -13.02 -26.92
C LEU A 260 5.46 -13.18 -26.44
N ARG A 261 6.39 -13.17 -27.39
CA ARG A 261 7.80 -12.92 -27.08
C ARG A 261 7.93 -11.54 -26.43
N PRO A 262 8.54 -11.43 -25.23
CA PRO A 262 8.58 -10.18 -24.46
C PRO A 262 9.52 -9.16 -25.12
N LYS A 263 9.01 -8.44 -26.11
CA LYS A 263 9.75 -7.45 -26.92
C LYS A 263 9.17 -6.03 -26.87
N LEU A 264 7.96 -5.86 -26.35
CA LEU A 264 7.32 -4.54 -26.22
C LEU A 264 7.34 -4.08 -24.76
N LEU A 265 7.65 -2.80 -24.56
CA LEU A 265 7.63 -2.13 -23.27
C LEU A 265 6.53 -1.05 -23.29
N ALA A 266 5.77 -0.94 -22.21
CA ALA A 266 4.68 0.01 -22.06
C ALA A 266 4.80 0.77 -20.74
N GLU A 267 4.35 2.02 -20.72
CA GLU A 267 4.10 2.76 -19.49
C GLU A 267 2.69 2.43 -19.00
N ILE A 268 2.58 2.01 -17.75
CA ILE A 268 1.34 1.63 -17.09
C ILE A 268 1.15 2.51 -15.87
N VAL A 269 0.01 3.20 -15.80
CA VAL A 269 -0.44 3.92 -14.59
C VAL A 269 -1.29 2.97 -13.78
N TYR A 270 -1.17 3.01 -12.46
CA TYR A 270 -1.90 2.11 -11.57
C TYR A 270 -2.19 2.78 -10.23
N ALA A 271 -3.26 2.36 -9.57
CA ALA A 271 -3.59 2.85 -8.23
C ALA A 271 -2.74 2.15 -7.16
N GLU A 272 -2.54 0.83 -7.31
CA GLU A 272 -1.87 0.00 -6.32
C GLU A 272 -1.04 -1.10 -7.02
N LEU A 273 0.12 -1.42 -6.47
CA LEU A 273 0.88 -2.63 -6.76
C LEU A 273 0.78 -3.53 -5.52
N THR A 274 0.19 -4.71 -5.65
CA THR A 274 0.02 -5.64 -4.53
C THR A 274 1.38 -6.18 -4.07
N GLU A 275 1.42 -6.77 -2.87
CA GLU A 275 2.63 -7.44 -2.36
C GLU A 275 3.10 -8.61 -3.25
N GLU A 276 2.18 -9.20 -4.02
CA GLU A 276 2.47 -10.24 -5.03
C GLU A 276 3.06 -9.66 -6.32
N GLY A 277 3.22 -8.34 -6.40
CA GLY A 277 3.68 -7.63 -7.58
C GLY A 277 2.60 -7.45 -8.66
N ILE A 278 1.31 -7.53 -8.31
CA ILE A 278 0.20 -7.39 -9.28
C ILE A 278 -0.33 -5.97 -9.31
N LEU A 279 -0.46 -5.40 -10.50
CA LEU A 279 -1.01 -4.06 -10.72
C LEU A 279 -2.54 -4.08 -10.60
N ARG A 280 -3.08 -3.14 -9.80
CA ARG A 280 -4.52 -2.93 -9.61
C ARG A 280 -4.95 -1.55 -10.11
N HIS A 281 -6.16 -1.52 -10.68
CA HIS A 281 -6.71 -0.35 -11.38
C HIS A 281 -5.70 0.20 -12.40
N SER A 282 -5.10 -0.71 -13.16
CA SER A 282 -4.08 -0.38 -14.14
C SER A 282 -4.70 0.10 -15.46
N ALA A 283 -4.04 1.08 -16.06
CA ALA A 283 -4.40 1.63 -17.36
C ALA A 283 -3.15 1.75 -18.23
N PHE A 284 -3.28 1.36 -19.50
CA PHE A 284 -2.24 1.55 -20.50
C PHE A 284 -2.13 3.03 -20.81
N LYS A 285 -0.90 3.55 -20.80
CA LYS A 285 -0.63 4.94 -21.15
C LYS A 285 0.00 5.06 -22.54
N GLY A 286 0.88 4.11 -22.87
CA GLY A 286 1.55 4.11 -24.15
C GLY A 286 2.77 3.21 -24.24
N LEU A 287 3.24 2.93 -25.46
CA LEU A 287 4.49 2.18 -25.70
C LEU A 287 5.75 3.01 -25.39
N ARG A 288 6.75 2.38 -24.77
CA ARG A 288 8.07 2.96 -24.50
C ARG A 288 9.07 2.58 -25.59
N ILE A 289 8.84 3.11 -26.80
CA ILE A 289 9.71 2.87 -27.96
C ILE A 289 11.12 3.44 -27.76
N ASP A 290 11.25 4.48 -26.91
CA ASP A 290 12.49 5.17 -26.58
C ASP A 290 13.49 4.33 -25.75
N LYS A 291 13.11 3.10 -25.37
CA LYS A 291 13.88 2.25 -24.46
C LYS A 291 13.97 0.81 -24.93
N ASN A 292 15.10 0.18 -24.61
CA ASN A 292 15.25 -1.25 -24.78
C ASN A 292 14.86 -1.99 -23.48
N ILE A 293 14.32 -3.20 -23.63
CA ILE A 293 14.00 -4.07 -22.47
C ILE A 293 15.24 -4.40 -21.63
N SER A 294 16.43 -4.45 -22.25
CA SER A 294 17.70 -4.64 -21.55
C SER A 294 18.03 -3.48 -20.60
N ASP A 295 17.58 -2.26 -20.88
CA ASP A 295 17.76 -1.11 -20.00
C ASP A 295 16.92 -1.26 -18.73
N VAL A 296 15.72 -1.82 -18.86
CA VAL A 296 14.84 -2.16 -17.74
C VAL A 296 15.47 -3.27 -16.89
N LYS A 297 15.99 -4.34 -17.53
CA LYS A 297 16.72 -5.45 -16.88
C LYS A 297 17.94 -4.97 -16.09
N LYS A 298 18.72 -4.02 -16.62
CA LYS A 298 19.90 -3.45 -15.91
C LYS A 298 19.47 -2.64 -14.70
N THR A 299 18.37 -1.90 -14.80
CA THR A 299 17.82 -1.17 -13.65
C THR A 299 17.20 -2.09 -12.61
N THR A 300 16.64 -3.25 -12.94
CA THR A 300 16.18 -4.20 -11.92
C THR A 300 17.33 -5.04 -11.33
N ASN A 301 18.43 -5.23 -12.06
CA ASN A 301 19.64 -5.90 -11.56
C ASN A 301 20.56 -5.02 -10.70
N LYS A 302 20.46 -3.68 -10.78
CA LYS A 302 21.28 -2.74 -9.99
C LYS A 302 20.49 -1.63 -9.28
N SER A 303 19.16 -1.61 -9.36
CA SER A 303 18.34 -0.62 -8.65
C SER A 303 16.96 -1.15 -8.27
N THR A 304 16.97 -1.99 -7.25
CA THR A 304 15.95 -2.03 -6.19
C THR A 304 16.57 -1.89 -4.79
N ALA A 305 17.86 -1.53 -4.68
CA ALA A 305 18.46 -1.02 -3.45
C ALA A 305 18.08 0.46 -3.23
N GLY A 306 16.78 0.77 -3.28
CA GLY A 306 16.25 1.88 -2.49
C GLY A 306 16.30 1.44 -1.02
N ASN A 307 16.62 2.35 -0.11
CA ASN A 307 16.77 2.10 1.32
C ASN A 307 15.49 1.55 1.99
N SER A 308 15.08 0.31 1.72
CA SER A 308 14.99 -0.63 2.83
C SER A 308 16.37 -1.29 2.90
N LYS A 309 17.09 -1.08 4.01
CA LYS A 309 17.82 -2.24 4.48
C LYS A 309 16.71 -3.27 4.69
N ASP A 310 16.61 -4.24 3.79
CA ASP A 310 15.88 -5.46 4.09
C ASP A 310 16.59 -6.00 5.32
N HIS A 311 16.00 -5.72 6.48
CA HIS A 311 16.54 -6.15 7.75
C HIS A 311 16.18 -7.61 7.85
N ILE A 312 17.07 -8.44 7.29
CA ILE A 312 16.99 -9.88 7.42
C ILE A 312 17.33 -10.18 8.88
N VAL A 313 16.31 -10.48 9.66
CA VAL A 313 16.45 -10.87 11.06
C VAL A 313 16.20 -12.36 11.19
N LYS A 314 17.03 -13.02 11.99
CA LYS A 314 16.83 -14.42 12.37
C LYS A 314 16.24 -14.46 13.77
N ILE A 315 15.00 -14.93 13.88
CA ILE A 315 14.25 -14.98 15.14
C ILE A 315 13.78 -16.42 15.32
N ASP A 316 14.13 -17.05 16.43
CA ASP A 316 13.83 -18.46 16.74
C ASP A 316 14.15 -19.42 15.58
N GLY A 317 15.30 -19.21 14.92
CA GLY A 317 15.73 -20.02 13.77
C GLY A 317 15.01 -19.73 12.46
N ARG A 318 14.04 -18.81 12.42
CA ARG A 318 13.32 -18.38 11.21
C ARG A 318 13.91 -17.08 10.66
N THR A 319 14.07 -17.01 9.35
CA THR A 319 14.52 -15.80 8.66
C THR A 319 13.33 -14.96 8.24
N LEU A 320 13.30 -13.70 8.68
CA LEU A 320 12.28 -12.71 8.34
C LEU A 320 12.93 -11.54 7.62
N THR A 321 12.40 -11.20 6.45
CA THR A 321 12.80 -9.98 5.74
C THR A 321 11.87 -8.85 6.16
N LEU A 322 12.34 -7.97 7.05
CA LEU A 322 11.57 -6.80 7.46
C LEU A 322 11.77 -5.66 6.45
N THR A 323 10.67 -5.04 6.02
CA THR A 323 10.67 -4.04 4.95
C THR A 323 10.03 -2.74 5.41
N ASN A 324 10.41 -1.62 4.80
CA ASN A 324 9.76 -0.31 4.98
C ASN A 324 9.68 0.13 6.46
N LEU A 325 10.71 -0.15 7.28
CA LEU A 325 10.68 0.11 8.72
C LEU A 325 10.46 1.59 9.07
N SER A 326 11.00 2.51 8.29
CA SER A 326 10.82 3.96 8.49
C SER A 326 9.47 4.50 8.03
N LYS A 327 8.61 3.67 7.42
CA LYS A 327 7.32 4.12 6.91
C LYS A 327 6.42 4.56 8.06
N LEU A 328 5.89 5.78 8.00
CA LEU A 328 4.98 6.30 9.01
C LEU A 328 3.64 5.58 8.94
N TYR A 329 3.24 4.94 10.04
CA TYR A 329 1.91 4.35 10.19
C TYR A 329 0.96 5.29 10.93
N TRP A 330 1.48 6.08 11.88
CA TRP A 330 0.77 7.20 12.50
C TRP A 330 1.55 8.50 12.26
N PRO A 331 1.23 9.25 11.20
CA PRO A 331 2.02 10.42 10.81
C PRO A 331 2.05 11.54 11.86
N LYS A 332 0.91 11.80 12.53
CA LYS A 332 0.80 12.86 13.55
C LYS A 332 1.71 12.57 14.76
N GLU A 333 1.71 11.33 15.21
CA GLU A 333 2.51 10.85 16.35
C GLU A 333 3.94 10.46 15.96
N LYS A 334 4.26 10.51 14.65
CA LYS A 334 5.55 10.08 14.09
C LYS A 334 5.90 8.62 14.39
N ILE A 335 4.90 7.76 14.52
CA ILE A 335 5.09 6.32 14.79
C ILE A 335 5.21 5.57 13.46
N THR A 336 6.28 4.80 13.34
CA THR A 336 6.65 4.05 12.13
C THR A 336 6.18 2.59 12.17
N LYS A 337 6.26 1.91 11.02
CA LYS A 337 6.11 0.45 10.91
C LYS A 337 7.15 -0.27 11.77
N GLY A 338 8.37 0.26 11.86
CA GLY A 338 9.42 -0.25 12.72
C GLY A 338 9.04 -0.21 14.19
N ASP A 339 8.41 0.87 14.65
CA ASP A 339 7.92 0.99 16.03
C ASP A 339 6.81 -0.02 16.33
N LEU A 340 5.90 -0.26 15.37
CA LEU A 340 4.88 -1.31 15.50
C LEU A 340 5.50 -2.71 15.60
N LEU A 341 6.54 -2.99 14.82
CA LEU A 341 7.27 -4.26 14.87
C LEU A 341 7.99 -4.43 16.20
N ALA A 342 8.68 -3.38 16.68
CA ALA A 342 9.35 -3.37 17.97
C ALA A 342 8.36 -3.58 19.12
N TYR A 343 7.18 -2.95 19.03
CA TYR A 343 6.09 -3.14 19.97
C TYR A 343 5.69 -4.62 20.05
N TYR A 344 5.32 -5.24 18.93
CA TYR A 344 4.87 -6.64 18.93
C TYR A 344 6.00 -7.61 19.31
N ASP A 345 7.25 -7.29 19.03
CA ASP A 345 8.39 -8.09 19.51
C ASP A 345 8.51 -8.05 21.04
N SER A 346 8.44 -6.85 21.61
CA SER A 346 8.54 -6.62 23.07
C SER A 346 7.35 -7.18 23.85
N MET A 347 6.16 -7.20 23.23
CA MET A 347 4.92 -7.70 23.82
C MET A 347 4.65 -9.18 23.50
N ALA A 348 5.53 -9.86 22.76
CA ALA A 348 5.30 -11.23 22.29
C ALA A 348 4.94 -12.20 23.43
N THR A 349 5.62 -12.12 24.57
CA THR A 349 5.36 -12.96 25.75
C THR A 349 3.93 -12.81 26.28
N TYR A 350 3.35 -11.61 26.18
CA TYR A 350 2.02 -11.30 26.70
C TYR A 350 0.91 -11.53 25.67
N ILE A 351 1.13 -11.20 24.40
CA ILE A 351 0.09 -11.33 23.37
C ILE A 351 -0.03 -12.76 22.81
N LEU A 352 1.06 -13.51 22.68
CA LEU A 352 1.04 -14.85 22.07
C LEU A 352 0.09 -15.83 22.76
N PRO A 353 -0.02 -15.90 24.10
CA PRO A 353 -1.01 -16.74 24.77
C PRO A 353 -2.44 -16.48 24.30
N HIS A 354 -2.80 -15.24 23.99
CA HIS A 354 -4.13 -14.84 23.52
C HIS A 354 -4.38 -15.15 22.04
N LEU A 355 -3.32 -15.38 21.25
CA LEU A 355 -3.40 -15.75 19.83
C LEU A 355 -3.24 -17.25 19.58
N LYS A 356 -2.67 -17.98 20.55
CA LYS A 356 -2.24 -19.36 20.41
C LYS A 356 -3.39 -20.29 20.00
N ASP A 357 -3.12 -21.06 18.95
CA ASP A 357 -4.01 -22.06 18.35
C ASP A 357 -5.36 -21.49 17.90
N ARG A 358 -5.42 -20.20 17.55
CA ARG A 358 -6.64 -19.54 17.05
C ARG A 358 -6.48 -19.12 15.59
N PRO A 359 -7.46 -19.38 14.72
CA PRO A 359 -7.54 -18.73 13.42
C PRO A 359 -7.61 -17.20 13.57
N LEU A 360 -6.87 -16.46 12.75
CA LEU A 360 -6.78 -15.00 12.84
C LEU A 360 -7.42 -14.30 11.63
N SER A 361 -8.19 -13.24 11.89
CA SER A 361 -8.49 -12.20 10.91
C SER A 361 -7.60 -10.99 11.16
N LEU A 362 -6.89 -10.53 10.15
CA LEU A 362 -5.89 -9.47 10.29
C LEU A 362 -6.44 -8.18 9.70
N LYS A 363 -6.42 -7.07 10.45
CA LYS A 363 -6.73 -5.75 9.89
C LYS A 363 -5.43 -5.08 9.47
N ARG A 364 -5.24 -5.04 8.15
CA ARG A 364 -4.03 -4.54 7.51
C ARG A 364 -4.20 -3.10 7.09
N ASN A 365 -3.21 -2.30 7.42
CA ASN A 365 -3.06 -0.90 7.05
C ASN A 365 -1.63 -0.70 6.49
N PRO A 366 -1.30 -1.25 5.30
CA PRO A 366 0.07 -1.24 4.79
C PRO A 366 0.64 0.18 4.59
N ASN A 367 -0.23 1.16 4.44
CA ASN A 367 0.09 2.58 4.26
C ASN A 367 -0.18 3.46 5.50
N GLY A 368 -0.44 2.84 6.66
CA GLY A 368 -0.76 3.57 7.88
C GLY A 368 -2.25 3.85 8.06
N ILE A 369 -2.56 4.63 9.10
CA ILE A 369 -3.95 4.82 9.59
C ILE A 369 -4.76 5.86 8.83
N LEU A 370 -4.12 6.70 8.00
CA LEU A 370 -4.82 7.70 7.17
C LEU A 370 -5.46 7.07 5.93
N ASP A 371 -4.93 5.94 5.48
CA ASP A 371 -5.49 5.17 4.38
C ASP A 371 -6.45 4.08 4.86
N ALA A 372 -7.39 3.72 3.99
CA ALA A 372 -8.32 2.63 4.25
C ALA A 372 -7.56 1.30 4.42
N GLY A 373 -7.72 0.68 5.60
CA GLY A 373 -7.25 -0.68 5.84
C GLY A 373 -8.24 -1.73 5.37
N PHE A 374 -7.80 -2.98 5.21
CA PHE A 374 -8.65 -4.11 4.81
C PHE A 374 -8.52 -5.31 5.75
N TYR A 375 -9.56 -6.15 5.81
CA TYR A 375 -9.50 -7.41 6.54
C TYR A 375 -8.92 -8.51 5.66
N HIS A 376 -7.86 -9.15 6.15
CA HIS A 376 -7.16 -10.25 5.52
C HIS A 376 -7.41 -11.52 6.32
N LYS A 377 -8.17 -12.44 5.74
CA LYS A 377 -8.55 -13.73 6.35
C LYS A 377 -7.84 -14.93 5.70
N ASP A 378 -7.57 -14.85 4.40
CA ASP A 378 -6.93 -15.92 3.64
C ASP A 378 -5.45 -15.65 3.39
N ALA A 379 -4.57 -16.37 4.07
CA ALA A 379 -3.12 -16.30 3.90
C ALA A 379 -2.66 -16.73 2.51
N GLY A 380 -3.45 -17.54 1.81
CA GLY A 380 -3.09 -18.16 0.54
C GLY A 380 -1.85 -19.07 0.62
N ASP A 381 -1.30 -19.37 -0.56
CA ASP A 381 -0.11 -20.23 -0.71
C ASP A 381 1.21 -19.47 -0.56
N GLN A 382 1.16 -18.13 -0.53
CA GLN A 382 2.34 -17.26 -0.48
C GLN A 382 2.88 -17.04 0.94
N ALA A 383 2.12 -17.40 1.98
CA ALA A 383 2.64 -17.38 3.34
C ALA A 383 3.82 -18.35 3.48
N PRO A 384 4.89 -17.98 4.22
CA PRO A 384 6.03 -18.88 4.43
C PRO A 384 5.58 -20.25 4.95
N THR A 385 6.22 -21.32 4.49
CA THR A 385 5.83 -22.71 4.81
C THR A 385 5.80 -23.02 6.31
N TRP A 386 6.51 -22.24 7.11
CA TRP A 386 6.56 -22.35 8.55
C TRP A 386 5.45 -21.61 9.30
N VAL A 387 4.70 -20.75 8.60
CA VAL A 387 3.48 -20.11 9.14
C VAL A 387 2.38 -21.16 9.13
N LYS A 388 1.93 -21.55 10.32
CA LYS A 388 0.83 -22.50 10.48
C LYS A 388 -0.47 -21.87 9.95
N LYS A 389 -1.22 -22.66 9.19
CA LYS A 389 -2.52 -22.28 8.63
C LYS A 389 -3.62 -23.21 9.15
N TYR A 390 -4.84 -22.71 9.23
CA TYR A 390 -6.05 -23.47 9.48
C TYR A 390 -6.98 -23.32 8.28
N GLU A 391 -7.22 -24.41 7.60
CA GLU A 391 -8.07 -24.47 6.41
C GLU A 391 -9.53 -24.61 6.81
N MET A 392 -10.38 -23.75 6.28
CA MET A 392 -11.82 -23.86 6.44
C MET A 392 -12.54 -23.43 5.17
N ARG A 393 -13.59 -24.15 4.81
CA ARG A 393 -14.51 -23.74 3.76
C ARG A 393 -15.43 -22.63 4.27
N ALA A 394 -15.37 -21.47 3.65
CA ALA A 394 -16.26 -20.36 3.99
C ALA A 394 -17.67 -20.65 3.48
N GLU A 395 -18.66 -20.66 4.39
CA GLU A 395 -20.06 -20.95 4.04
C GLU A 395 -20.62 -19.95 3.01
N SER A 396 -20.27 -18.67 3.11
CA SER A 396 -20.82 -17.62 2.26
C SER A 396 -20.33 -17.65 0.81
N THR A 397 -19.13 -18.17 0.56
CA THR A 397 -18.51 -18.16 -0.78
C THR A 397 -18.20 -19.56 -1.30
N ASN A 398 -18.38 -20.57 -0.46
CA ASN A 398 -18.03 -21.97 -0.70
C ASN A 398 -16.54 -22.21 -1.03
N LYS A 399 -15.67 -21.20 -0.84
CA LYS A 399 -14.23 -21.23 -1.10
C LYS A 399 -13.46 -21.69 0.14
N MET A 400 -12.33 -22.36 -0.08
CA MET A 400 -11.36 -22.63 0.97
C MET A 400 -10.65 -21.34 1.38
N VAL A 401 -10.52 -21.12 2.68
CA VAL A 401 -9.84 -19.98 3.29
C VAL A 401 -8.77 -20.51 4.24
N ASN A 402 -7.54 -20.02 4.09
CA ASN A 402 -6.41 -20.41 4.93
C ASN A 402 -6.15 -19.36 6.01
N TYR A 403 -6.70 -19.54 7.20
CA TYR A 403 -6.46 -18.61 8.31
C TYR A 403 -5.05 -18.79 8.88
N ILE A 404 -4.32 -17.69 9.12
CA ILE A 404 -3.05 -17.77 9.86
C ILE A 404 -3.34 -18.16 11.31
N VAL A 405 -2.50 -19.04 11.86
CA VAL A 405 -2.50 -19.43 13.28
C VAL A 405 -1.18 -19.00 13.90
N CYS A 406 -1.21 -17.98 14.77
CA CYS A 406 0.00 -17.39 15.35
C CYS A 406 0.38 -18.04 16.68
N ASN A 407 1.34 -18.96 16.63
CA ASN A 407 1.79 -19.74 17.80
C ASN A 407 3.16 -19.34 18.34
N ASN A 408 3.87 -18.44 17.65
CA ASN A 408 5.24 -18.07 18.00
C ASN A 408 5.57 -16.64 17.54
N LYS A 409 6.65 -16.11 18.10
CA LYS A 409 7.13 -14.75 17.84
C LYS A 409 7.45 -14.51 16.34
N PRO A 410 8.11 -15.43 15.61
CA PRO A 410 8.31 -15.23 14.17
C PRO A 410 7.01 -15.01 13.39
N THR A 411 5.95 -15.78 13.68
CA THR A 411 4.64 -15.58 13.02
C THR A 411 4.01 -14.25 13.40
N LEU A 412 4.14 -13.83 14.66
CA LEU A 412 3.64 -12.52 15.12
C LEU A 412 4.31 -11.37 14.37
N LEU A 413 5.64 -11.41 14.24
CA LEU A 413 6.40 -10.38 13.55
C LEU A 413 6.19 -10.42 12.04
N TYR A 414 5.98 -11.60 11.46
CA TYR A 414 5.53 -11.72 10.08
C TYR A 414 4.18 -11.02 9.87
N ILE A 415 3.19 -11.28 10.73
CA ILE A 415 1.87 -10.64 10.68
C ILE A 415 1.98 -9.10 10.76
N ALA A 416 2.77 -8.60 11.70
CA ALA A 416 3.01 -7.16 11.82
C ALA A 416 3.74 -6.59 10.59
N ASN A 417 4.70 -7.33 10.02
CA ASN A 417 5.44 -6.93 8.83
C ASN A 417 4.59 -6.89 7.56
N LEU A 418 3.49 -7.66 7.48
CA LEU A 418 2.46 -7.54 6.43
C LEU A 418 1.64 -6.23 6.55
N GLY A 419 1.93 -5.41 7.56
CA GLY A 419 1.20 -4.18 7.87
C GLY A 419 -0.09 -4.43 8.65
N SER A 420 -0.20 -5.56 9.37
CA SER A 420 -1.32 -5.80 10.26
C SER A 420 -1.14 -4.99 11.53
N ILE A 421 -1.93 -3.91 11.67
CA ILE A 421 -1.93 -3.12 12.90
C ILE A 421 -2.73 -3.85 13.98
N GLU A 422 -3.89 -4.39 13.62
CA GLU A 422 -4.82 -5.05 14.54
C GLU A 422 -4.97 -6.55 14.20
N ILE A 423 -4.94 -7.38 15.23
CA ILE A 423 -4.97 -8.85 15.16
C ILE A 423 -6.24 -9.33 15.87
N ASN A 424 -7.09 -10.05 15.13
CA ASN A 424 -8.41 -10.49 15.61
C ASN A 424 -8.50 -12.03 15.64
N PRO A 425 -8.24 -12.66 16.79
CA PRO A 425 -8.36 -14.10 16.94
C PRO A 425 -9.82 -14.53 17.05
N TRP A 426 -10.12 -15.74 16.57
CA TRP A 426 -11.39 -16.37 16.84
C TRP A 426 -11.57 -16.67 18.33
N ASN A 427 -12.83 -16.72 18.78
CA ASN A 427 -13.15 -17.04 20.17
C ASN A 427 -12.90 -18.52 20.49
N SER A 428 -12.80 -19.39 19.48
CA SER A 428 -12.46 -20.81 19.58
C SER A 428 -11.03 -21.09 19.11
N THR A 429 -10.53 -22.29 19.44
CA THR A 429 -9.22 -22.78 18.97
C THR A 429 -9.38 -23.75 17.81
N THR A 430 -8.32 -23.98 17.05
CA THR A 430 -8.28 -24.97 15.98
C THR A 430 -8.52 -26.41 16.47
N ARG A 431 -8.35 -26.67 17.78
CA ARG A 431 -8.63 -27.99 18.38
C ARG A 431 -10.13 -28.26 18.54
N LYS A 432 -10.91 -27.24 18.87
CA LYS A 432 -12.36 -27.35 19.12
C LYS A 432 -13.06 -26.13 18.55
N VAL A 433 -13.14 -26.09 17.22
CA VAL A 433 -13.50 -24.88 16.47
C VAL A 433 -14.94 -24.43 16.71
N GLU A 434 -15.85 -25.34 17.04
CA GLU A 434 -17.27 -25.00 17.31
C GLU A 434 -17.53 -24.52 18.74
N ASN A 435 -16.53 -24.62 19.63
CA ASN A 435 -16.69 -24.30 21.04
C ASN A 435 -15.75 -23.15 21.41
N PRO A 436 -16.26 -21.90 21.50
CA PRO A 436 -15.44 -20.79 21.93
C PRO A 436 -14.94 -21.04 23.36
N THR A 437 -13.74 -20.56 23.67
CA THR A 437 -13.12 -20.62 25.00
C THR A 437 -13.54 -19.47 25.90
N TYR A 438 -14.17 -18.45 25.34
CA TYR A 438 -14.75 -17.32 26.05
C TYR A 438 -15.95 -16.76 25.28
N MET A 439 -16.89 -16.18 26.02
CA MET A 439 -17.94 -15.29 25.53
C MET A 439 -17.47 -13.85 25.64
N ILE A 440 -17.96 -12.97 24.77
CA ILE A 440 -17.73 -11.53 24.81
C ILE A 440 -19.06 -10.79 24.83
N ILE A 441 -19.16 -9.75 25.64
CA ILE A 441 -20.09 -8.63 25.45
C ILE A 441 -19.26 -7.44 24.98
N ASP A 442 -19.50 -6.98 23.75
CA ASP A 442 -18.83 -5.83 23.15
C ASP A 442 -19.73 -4.60 23.30
N ILE A 443 -19.23 -3.59 23.99
CA ILE A 443 -19.99 -2.38 24.33
C ILE A 443 -19.61 -1.32 23.30
N ASP A 444 -20.44 -1.19 22.27
CA ASP A 444 -20.20 -0.38 21.07
C ASP A 444 -21.01 0.94 21.11
N PRO A 445 -20.40 2.05 21.55
CA PRO A 445 -21.09 3.33 21.64
C PRO A 445 -21.34 3.98 20.26
N SER A 446 -22.37 4.83 20.20
CA SER A 446 -22.53 5.78 19.11
C SER A 446 -21.64 7.03 19.32
N ASP A 447 -21.51 7.87 18.29
CA ASP A 447 -20.77 9.13 18.37
C ASP A 447 -21.37 10.16 19.36
N LYS A 448 -22.55 9.88 19.94
CA LYS A 448 -23.22 10.73 20.92
C LYS A 448 -23.08 10.25 22.36
N ASN A 449 -22.56 9.04 22.58
CA ASN A 449 -22.33 8.52 23.92
C ASN A 449 -20.99 9.01 24.46
N THR A 450 -20.96 9.31 25.75
CA THR A 450 -19.71 9.58 26.46
C THR A 450 -19.01 8.27 26.81
N PHE A 451 -17.72 8.33 27.13
CA PHE A 451 -17.05 7.14 27.64
C PHE A 451 -17.50 6.79 29.08
N ASP A 452 -18.08 7.75 29.82
CA ASP A 452 -18.71 7.46 31.11
C ASP A 452 -19.96 6.58 30.93
N ASP A 453 -20.75 6.78 29.86
CA ASP A 453 -21.88 5.91 29.50
C ASP A 453 -21.40 4.46 29.21
N VAL A 454 -20.23 4.32 28.57
CA VAL A 454 -19.60 3.02 28.29
C VAL A 454 -19.16 2.33 29.57
N ILE A 455 -18.58 3.09 30.52
CA ILE A 455 -18.18 2.60 31.84
C ILE A 455 -19.41 2.13 32.62
N GLU A 456 -20.47 2.94 32.67
CA GLU A 456 -21.73 2.60 33.33
C GLU A 456 -22.31 1.30 32.77
N THR A 457 -22.38 1.19 31.45
CA THR A 457 -22.85 -0.02 30.75
C THR A 457 -22.00 -1.25 31.14
N ALA A 458 -20.66 -1.11 31.16
CA ALA A 458 -19.77 -2.21 31.52
C ALA A 458 -19.94 -2.67 32.97
N LEU A 459 -20.19 -1.74 33.90
CA LEU A 459 -20.46 -2.05 35.30
C LEU A 459 -21.80 -2.77 35.49
N VAL A 460 -22.83 -2.42 34.71
CA VAL A 460 -24.10 -3.16 34.71
C VAL A 460 -23.92 -4.58 34.16
N VAL A 461 -23.20 -4.74 33.05
CA VAL A 461 -22.85 -6.07 32.52
C VAL A 461 -22.12 -6.89 33.60
N LYS A 462 -21.14 -6.29 34.30
CA LYS A 462 -20.43 -6.95 35.40
C LYS A 462 -21.40 -7.39 36.50
N LYS A 463 -22.29 -6.51 36.95
CA LYS A 463 -23.26 -6.80 38.02
C LYS A 463 -24.17 -7.97 37.65
N ILE A 464 -24.62 -8.04 36.40
CA ILE A 464 -25.44 -9.15 35.89
C ILE A 464 -24.65 -10.47 35.91
N LEU A 465 -23.39 -10.44 35.47
CA LEU A 465 -22.52 -11.62 35.46
C LEU A 465 -22.15 -12.08 36.89
N ASP A 466 -21.93 -11.14 37.80
CA ASP A 466 -21.72 -11.42 39.23
C ASP A 466 -22.96 -12.10 39.83
N LYS A 467 -24.18 -11.61 39.52
CA LYS A 467 -25.45 -12.24 39.93
C LYS A 467 -25.58 -13.66 39.37
N ALA A 468 -25.15 -13.88 38.13
CA ALA A 468 -25.11 -15.19 37.51
C ALA A 468 -24.06 -16.14 38.15
N GLY A 469 -23.21 -15.66 39.05
CA GLY A 469 -22.11 -16.43 39.62
C GLY A 469 -21.02 -16.76 38.59
N VAL A 470 -20.83 -15.88 37.60
CA VAL A 470 -19.91 -16.07 36.49
C VAL A 470 -18.79 -15.04 36.55
N GLU A 471 -17.54 -15.51 36.60
CA GLU A 471 -16.38 -14.63 36.53
C GLU A 471 -16.27 -13.93 35.17
N SER A 472 -15.95 -12.64 35.21
CA SER A 472 -15.83 -11.79 34.03
C SER A 472 -14.61 -10.88 34.12
N TYR A 473 -14.08 -10.49 32.96
CA TYR A 473 -12.82 -9.76 32.81
C TYR A 473 -13.01 -8.63 31.79
N CYS A 474 -12.53 -7.43 32.08
CA CYS A 474 -12.76 -6.26 31.21
C CYS A 474 -11.46 -5.78 30.56
N LYS A 475 -11.56 -5.35 29.30
CA LYS A 475 -10.47 -4.62 28.63
C LYS A 475 -11.01 -3.43 27.86
N THR A 476 -10.18 -2.41 27.69
CA THR A 476 -10.46 -1.41 26.66
C THR A 476 -10.47 -2.08 25.29
N SER A 477 -11.37 -1.65 24.41
CA SER A 477 -11.26 -2.02 22.99
C SER A 477 -9.97 -1.44 22.38
N GLY A 478 -9.48 -0.32 22.93
CA GLY A 478 -8.46 0.52 22.32
C GLY A 478 -9.03 1.47 21.25
N ALA A 479 -10.34 1.46 21.00
CA ALA A 479 -11.03 2.39 20.12
C ALA A 479 -12.02 3.23 20.94
N THR A 480 -13.32 2.95 20.81
CA THR A 480 -14.40 3.74 21.44
C THR A 480 -15.09 3.00 22.58
N GLY A 481 -15.06 1.66 22.59
CA GLY A 481 -15.80 0.82 23.55
C GLY A 481 -14.96 0.06 24.58
N LEU A 482 -15.65 -0.78 25.37
CA LEU A 482 -15.09 -1.77 26.30
C LEU A 482 -15.54 -3.17 25.90
N HIS A 483 -14.71 -4.19 26.13
CA HIS A 483 -15.10 -5.58 25.94
C HIS A 483 -15.10 -6.31 27.28
N VAL A 484 -16.16 -7.04 27.58
CA VAL A 484 -16.28 -7.90 28.77
C VAL A 484 -16.20 -9.35 28.35
N TYR A 485 -15.20 -10.06 28.86
CA TYR A 485 -14.91 -11.46 28.55
C TYR A 485 -15.39 -12.36 29.69
N VAL A 486 -16.00 -13.48 29.32
CA VAL A 486 -16.44 -14.53 30.24
C VAL A 486 -15.83 -15.85 29.80
N PRO A 487 -14.93 -16.46 30.57
CA PRO A 487 -14.29 -17.72 30.19
C PRO A 487 -15.30 -18.87 30.19
N THR A 488 -15.33 -19.65 29.12
CA THR A 488 -16.24 -20.80 28.95
C THR A 488 -15.49 -22.13 28.99
N GLY A 489 -14.16 -22.11 28.90
CA GLY A 489 -13.32 -23.31 28.88
C GLY A 489 -13.57 -24.23 27.67
N GLY A 490 -14.24 -23.75 26.60
CA GLY A 490 -14.58 -24.58 25.44
C GLY A 490 -15.66 -25.63 25.73
N LYS A 491 -16.45 -25.45 26.80
CA LYS A 491 -17.50 -26.38 27.22
C LYS A 491 -18.70 -26.40 26.27
N TYR A 492 -19.10 -25.23 25.77
CA TYR A 492 -20.37 -25.05 25.05
C TYR A 492 -20.14 -24.62 23.60
N PRO A 493 -21.05 -24.97 22.67
CA PRO A 493 -20.97 -24.52 21.29
C PRO A 493 -21.31 -23.02 21.17
N TYR A 494 -20.89 -22.38 20.08
CA TYR A 494 -21.14 -20.97 19.78
C TYR A 494 -22.61 -20.56 19.98
N GLU A 495 -23.56 -21.36 19.50
CA GLU A 495 -24.98 -21.06 19.60
C GLU A 495 -25.44 -20.83 21.06
N LYS A 496 -25.05 -21.75 21.97
CA LYS A 496 -25.41 -21.66 23.40
C LYS A 496 -24.75 -20.46 24.07
N ILE A 497 -23.52 -20.15 23.70
CA ILE A 497 -22.80 -18.99 24.22
C ILE A 497 -23.43 -17.69 23.71
N ARG A 498 -23.83 -17.62 22.44
CA ARG A 498 -24.54 -16.48 21.87
C ARG A 498 -25.89 -16.25 22.56
N GLN A 499 -26.66 -17.31 22.80
CA GLN A 499 -27.94 -17.24 23.53
C GLN A 499 -27.75 -16.71 24.95
N PHE A 500 -26.72 -17.17 25.68
CA PHE A 500 -26.43 -16.63 27.00
C PHE A 500 -25.99 -15.16 26.95
N GLY A 501 -25.17 -14.78 25.96
CA GLY A 501 -24.77 -13.39 25.74
C GLY A 501 -25.96 -12.48 25.42
N GLU A 502 -26.93 -12.98 24.66
CA GLU A 502 -28.19 -12.28 24.35
C GLU A 502 -29.02 -12.00 25.61
N ILE A 503 -29.10 -12.97 26.54
CA ILE A 503 -29.77 -12.78 27.83
C ILE A 503 -29.08 -11.68 28.64
N VAL A 504 -27.75 -11.74 28.75
CA VAL A 504 -26.96 -10.73 29.48
C VAL A 504 -27.12 -9.34 28.84
N ALA A 505 -27.12 -9.26 27.51
CA ALA A 505 -27.31 -8.02 26.78
C ALA A 505 -28.71 -7.43 27.00
N SER A 506 -29.75 -8.26 26.92
CA SER A 506 -31.14 -7.84 27.15
C SER A 506 -31.35 -7.35 28.58
N LEU A 507 -30.85 -8.06 29.60
CA LEU A 507 -30.90 -7.62 30.99
C LEU A 507 -30.13 -6.31 31.24
N THR A 508 -29.06 -6.07 30.47
CA THR A 508 -28.33 -4.79 30.51
C THR A 508 -29.21 -3.67 29.96
N VAL A 509 -29.92 -3.92 28.85
CA VAL A 509 -30.86 -2.97 28.26
C VAL A 509 -32.05 -2.67 29.15
N GLU A 510 -32.57 -3.67 29.87
CA GLU A 510 -33.63 -3.47 30.85
C GLU A 510 -33.20 -2.57 32.02
N GLN A 511 -31.94 -2.67 32.46
CA GLN A 511 -31.41 -1.81 33.53
C GLN A 511 -30.99 -0.41 33.05
N LEU A 512 -30.62 -0.26 31.78
CA LEU A 512 -30.17 1.02 31.19
C LEU A 512 -30.91 1.36 29.88
N PRO A 513 -32.25 1.39 29.85
CA PRO A 513 -33.02 1.49 28.60
C PRO A 513 -32.86 2.84 27.90
N GLY A 514 -32.48 3.89 28.64
CA GLY A 514 -32.25 5.23 28.09
C GLY A 514 -31.02 5.30 27.18
N ILE A 515 -29.96 4.56 27.50
CA ILE A 515 -28.66 4.70 26.86
C ILE A 515 -28.17 3.44 26.13
N THR A 516 -28.84 2.28 26.28
CA THR A 516 -28.40 1.01 25.65
C THR A 516 -29.47 0.38 24.75
N SER A 517 -29.02 -0.50 23.83
CA SER A 517 -29.87 -1.28 22.93
C SER A 517 -29.19 -2.58 22.48
N VAL A 518 -29.99 -3.59 22.11
CA VAL A 518 -29.54 -4.80 21.38
C VAL A 518 -29.76 -4.70 19.88
N GLU A 519 -30.33 -3.59 19.38
CA GLU A 519 -30.51 -3.36 17.94
C GLU A 519 -29.17 -2.97 17.31
N ARG A 520 -28.73 -3.71 16.30
CA ARG A 520 -27.44 -3.50 15.63
C ARG A 520 -27.47 -2.27 14.71
N SER A 521 -28.59 -1.97 14.07
CA SER A 521 -28.68 -0.87 13.11
C SER A 521 -28.68 0.48 13.82
N LEU A 522 -27.66 1.31 13.57
CA LEU A 522 -27.59 2.69 14.08
C LEU A 522 -28.86 3.50 13.76
N LYS A 523 -29.44 3.31 12.57
CA LYS A 523 -30.68 3.98 12.14
C LYS A 523 -31.88 3.62 13.03
N LYS A 524 -31.96 2.37 13.51
CA LYS A 524 -33.06 1.87 14.33
C LYS A 524 -32.81 2.09 15.83
N ARG A 525 -31.57 1.95 16.29
CA ARG A 525 -31.20 2.10 17.72
C ARG A 525 -30.98 3.56 18.15
N GLY A 526 -30.82 4.48 17.20
CA GLY A 526 -30.54 5.89 17.46
C GLY A 526 -29.16 6.09 18.12
N ASN A 527 -29.12 6.93 19.15
CA ASN A 527 -27.90 7.32 19.85
C ASN A 527 -27.53 6.40 21.03
N LYS A 528 -28.08 5.19 21.08
CA LYS A 528 -27.84 4.24 22.17
C LYS A 528 -26.60 3.39 21.91
N ILE A 529 -25.91 3.04 22.99
CA ILE A 529 -24.84 2.06 23.02
C ILE A 529 -25.41 0.70 22.63
N TYR A 530 -24.74 0.02 21.71
CA TYR A 530 -25.09 -1.34 21.35
C TYR A 530 -24.34 -2.34 22.22
N VAL A 531 -25.11 -3.14 22.94
CA VAL A 531 -24.60 -4.24 23.76
C VAL A 531 -24.49 -5.46 22.86
N ASP A 532 -23.38 -5.54 22.13
CA ASP A 532 -23.19 -6.50 21.05
C ASP A 532 -22.84 -7.90 21.58
N PHE A 533 -23.83 -8.78 21.55
CA PHE A 533 -23.68 -10.21 21.81
C PHE A 533 -23.40 -11.02 20.53
N LEU A 534 -23.56 -10.43 19.33
CA LEU A 534 -23.35 -11.12 18.05
C LEU A 534 -21.87 -11.37 17.74
N GLN A 535 -20.95 -10.70 18.46
CA GLN A 535 -19.52 -11.03 18.48
C GLN A 535 -19.25 -12.48 18.92
N ASN A 536 -20.23 -13.16 19.52
CA ASN A 536 -20.19 -14.59 19.83
C ASN A 536 -20.60 -15.49 18.65
N SER A 537 -20.58 -14.97 17.42
CA SER A 537 -20.71 -15.80 16.22
C SER A 537 -19.33 -16.25 15.71
N LYS A 538 -19.28 -17.39 15.03
CA LYS A 538 -18.04 -17.95 14.48
C LYS A 538 -17.40 -16.98 13.48
N GLY A 539 -16.09 -16.73 13.64
CA GLY A 539 -15.29 -15.94 12.72
C GLY A 539 -15.52 -14.42 12.74
N GLN A 540 -16.19 -13.90 13.78
CA GLN A 540 -16.29 -12.47 14.03
C GLN A 540 -14.92 -11.85 14.35
N THR A 541 -14.77 -10.56 14.06
CA THR A 541 -13.51 -9.83 14.22
C THR A 541 -13.54 -8.98 15.48
N LEU A 542 -12.69 -9.34 16.45
CA LEU A 542 -12.53 -8.60 17.70
C LEU A 542 -11.05 -8.53 18.09
N ALA A 543 -10.53 -7.33 18.37
CA ALA A 543 -9.12 -7.13 18.65
C ALA A 543 -8.67 -7.91 19.90
N ALA A 544 -7.57 -8.66 19.78
CA ALA A 544 -6.98 -9.41 20.90
C ALA A 544 -6.60 -8.48 22.06
N ALA A 545 -6.45 -9.06 23.26
CA ALA A 545 -5.72 -8.38 24.33
C ALA A 545 -4.30 -8.03 23.83
N TYR A 546 -3.84 -6.82 24.14
CA TYR A 546 -2.55 -6.24 23.74
C TYR A 546 -2.38 -5.97 22.24
N SER A 547 -3.41 -6.14 21.40
CA SER A 547 -3.34 -5.74 20.00
C SER A 547 -3.44 -4.21 19.85
N VAL A 548 -2.59 -3.64 18.99
CA VAL A 548 -2.63 -2.23 18.61
C VAL A 548 -3.86 -1.96 17.74
N ARG A 549 -4.42 -0.76 17.85
CA ARG A 549 -5.57 -0.31 17.06
C ARG A 549 -5.13 0.73 16.03
N PRO A 550 -5.71 0.72 14.81
CA PRO A 550 -5.46 1.74 13.78
C PRO A 550 -6.22 3.03 14.12
N LYS A 551 -5.91 3.62 15.27
CA LYS A 551 -6.50 4.84 15.82
C LYS A 551 -5.39 5.81 16.22
N ALA A 552 -5.70 7.10 16.25
CA ALA A 552 -4.76 8.13 16.70
C ALA A 552 -4.15 7.76 18.06
N GLY A 553 -2.87 8.06 18.25
CA GLY A 553 -2.12 7.67 19.45
C GLY A 553 -1.65 6.22 19.51
N ALA A 554 -1.84 5.40 18.47
CA ALA A 554 -1.48 3.96 18.46
C ALA A 554 -1.96 3.23 19.72
N THR A 555 -3.24 3.39 20.02
CA THR A 555 -3.88 2.83 21.21
C THR A 555 -3.86 1.31 21.23
N VAL A 556 -3.91 0.72 22.43
CA VAL A 556 -3.82 -0.72 22.64
C VAL A 556 -5.09 -1.24 23.33
N SER A 557 -5.61 -2.35 22.83
CA SER A 557 -6.69 -3.12 23.46
C SER A 557 -6.20 -3.72 24.78
N THR A 558 -6.51 -3.07 25.91
CA THR A 558 -5.75 -3.23 27.16
C THR A 558 -6.57 -3.87 28.28
N PRO A 559 -6.17 -5.04 28.80
CA PRO A 559 -6.71 -5.62 30.03
C PRO A 559 -6.71 -4.69 31.25
N LEU A 560 -7.83 -4.70 31.98
CA LEU A 560 -8.09 -3.87 33.14
C LEU A 560 -8.45 -4.73 34.36
N LEU A 561 -8.14 -4.21 35.54
CA LEU A 561 -8.81 -4.60 36.77
C LEU A 561 -10.19 -3.91 36.81
N TRP A 562 -11.20 -4.58 37.34
CA TRP A 562 -12.54 -3.97 37.47
C TRP A 562 -12.54 -2.66 38.27
N LYS A 563 -11.64 -2.51 39.26
CA LYS A 563 -11.48 -1.24 40.02
C LYS A 563 -10.98 -0.05 39.18
N GLU A 564 -10.47 -0.30 37.98
CA GLU A 564 -10.05 0.72 37.00
C GLU A 564 -11.19 1.13 36.07
N VAL A 565 -12.29 0.36 36.02
CA VAL A 565 -13.49 0.66 35.21
C VAL A 565 -14.36 1.67 35.95
N LYS A 566 -13.88 2.91 35.99
CA LYS A 566 -14.51 4.04 36.67
C LYS A 566 -14.23 5.34 35.92
N LYS A 567 -14.96 6.40 36.26
CA LYS A 567 -14.85 7.74 35.66
C LYS A 567 -13.38 8.18 35.50
N GLY A 568 -13.06 8.70 34.32
CA GLY A 568 -11.70 9.11 33.94
C GLY A 568 -10.86 8.05 33.23
N LEU A 569 -11.33 6.79 33.15
CA LEU A 569 -10.78 5.79 32.23
C LEU A 569 -11.04 6.22 30.78
N HIS A 570 -10.03 6.12 29.92
CA HIS A 570 -10.20 6.30 28.48
C HIS A 570 -9.23 5.40 27.68
N PRO A 571 -9.59 4.91 26.48
CA PRO A 571 -8.71 4.03 25.71
C PRO A 571 -7.37 4.67 25.33
N SER A 572 -7.33 6.00 25.16
CA SER A 572 -6.08 6.74 24.87
C SER A 572 -5.05 6.73 26.00
N ASN A 573 -5.45 6.35 27.22
CA ASN A 573 -4.51 6.16 28.32
C ASN A 573 -3.55 4.99 28.07
N PHE A 574 -3.84 4.10 27.11
CA PHE A 574 -3.04 2.92 26.82
C PHE A 574 -2.62 2.91 25.35
N ASN A 575 -1.32 2.93 25.11
CA ASN A 575 -0.73 2.97 23.77
C ASN A 575 0.59 2.17 23.73
N ILE A 576 1.13 2.02 22.52
CA ILE A 576 2.35 1.23 22.30
C ILE A 576 3.55 1.67 23.14
N HIS A 577 3.61 2.93 23.59
CA HIS A 577 4.76 3.47 24.32
C HIS A 577 4.68 3.20 25.83
N ASN A 578 3.49 3.00 26.39
CA ASN A 578 3.32 2.89 27.84
C ASN A 578 2.89 1.51 28.34
N ILE A 579 2.34 0.65 27.46
CA ILE A 579 1.77 -0.62 27.88
C ILE A 579 2.83 -1.61 28.39
N GLN A 580 4.06 -1.58 27.86
CA GLN A 580 5.17 -2.44 28.33
C GLN A 580 5.43 -2.22 29.83
N LYS A 581 5.45 -0.95 30.28
CA LYS A 581 5.64 -0.60 31.69
C LYS A 581 4.49 -1.13 32.55
N ARG A 582 3.26 -1.09 32.04
CA ARG A 582 2.08 -1.60 32.75
C ARG A 582 2.17 -3.11 32.95
N VAL A 583 2.42 -3.88 31.89
CA VAL A 583 2.51 -5.35 32.01
C VAL A 583 3.72 -5.80 32.80
N GLY A 584 4.82 -5.05 32.78
CA GLY A 584 5.97 -5.29 33.67
C GLY A 584 5.63 -5.14 35.15
N LYS A 585 4.69 -4.25 35.51
CA LYS A 585 4.24 -4.03 36.89
C LYS A 585 3.11 -4.97 37.31
N MET A 586 2.16 -5.24 36.41
CA MET A 586 0.90 -5.92 36.75
C MET A 586 0.82 -7.37 36.27
N GLY A 587 1.76 -7.81 35.42
CA GLY A 587 1.65 -9.07 34.70
C GLY A 587 0.52 -9.05 33.66
N ASP A 588 0.14 -10.25 33.20
CA ASP A 588 -1.01 -10.43 32.30
C ASP A 588 -2.31 -10.58 33.09
N LEU A 589 -3.06 -9.48 33.19
CA LEU A 589 -4.36 -9.46 33.88
C LEU A 589 -5.43 -10.33 33.21
N PHE A 590 -5.22 -10.72 31.94
CA PHE A 590 -6.13 -11.57 31.19
C PHE A 590 -5.68 -13.04 31.13
N ALA A 591 -4.55 -13.40 31.74
CA ALA A 591 -4.13 -14.80 31.81
C ALA A 591 -5.21 -15.75 32.37
N PRO A 592 -6.02 -15.38 33.40
CA PRO A 592 -7.11 -16.23 33.88
C PRO A 592 -8.19 -16.53 32.82
N VAL A 593 -8.39 -15.64 31.84
CA VAL A 593 -9.35 -15.88 30.74
C VAL A 593 -8.97 -17.11 29.92
N LEU A 594 -7.69 -17.43 29.84
CA LEU A 594 -7.16 -18.55 29.08
C LEU A 594 -7.14 -19.87 29.86
N THR A 595 -7.04 -19.81 31.20
CA THR A 595 -6.84 -20.98 32.06
C THR A 595 -8.09 -21.40 32.83
N HIS A 596 -9.09 -20.52 32.95
CA HIS A 596 -10.32 -20.80 33.67
C HIS A 596 -11.12 -21.94 33.02
N LYS A 597 -11.60 -22.88 33.85
CA LYS A 597 -12.31 -24.10 33.39
C LYS A 597 -13.72 -23.86 32.84
N GLY A 598 -14.17 -22.61 32.81
CA GLY A 598 -15.51 -22.20 32.40
C GLY A 598 -16.58 -22.40 33.47
N PHE A 599 -17.65 -21.61 33.40
CA PHE A 599 -18.79 -21.67 34.31
C PHE A 599 -19.75 -22.84 34.01
N ASN A 600 -20.73 -23.07 34.89
CA ASN A 600 -21.86 -23.96 34.64
C ASN A 600 -23.05 -23.15 34.14
N LEU A 601 -23.42 -23.34 32.86
CA LEU A 601 -24.47 -22.55 32.20
C LEU A 601 -25.84 -22.70 32.86
N GLN A 602 -26.24 -23.90 33.29
CA GLN A 602 -27.53 -24.11 33.94
C GLN A 602 -27.61 -23.41 35.30
N LYS A 603 -26.53 -23.46 36.09
CA LYS A 603 -26.46 -22.75 37.37
C LYS A 603 -26.52 -21.23 37.16
N ALA A 604 -25.83 -20.73 36.14
CA ALA A 604 -25.84 -19.31 35.80
C ALA A 604 -27.23 -18.80 35.41
N LEU A 605 -27.95 -19.56 34.56
CA LEU A 605 -29.32 -19.22 34.17
C LEU A 605 -30.27 -19.21 35.37
N LYS A 606 -30.24 -20.25 36.22
CA LYS A 606 -31.05 -20.30 37.45
C LYS A 606 -30.77 -19.12 38.40
N SER A 607 -29.53 -18.66 38.47
CA SER A 607 -29.15 -17.53 39.33
C SER A 607 -29.61 -16.18 38.79
N LEU A 608 -29.89 -16.08 37.48
CA LEU A 608 -30.45 -14.87 36.88
C LEU A 608 -31.98 -14.80 37.06
N GLU A 609 -32.64 -15.95 37.08
CA GLU A 609 -34.09 -16.11 37.33
C GLU A 609 -34.50 -15.87 38.79
N ALA A 610 -33.63 -16.23 39.73
CA ALA A 610 -33.77 -15.93 41.17
C ALA A 610 -33.46 -14.46 41.47
#